data_AF-A0A142XE97-F1
#
_entry.id   AF-A0A142XE97-F1
#
_cell.length_a   1.000
_cell.length_b   1.000
_cell.length_c   1.000
_cell.angle_alpha   90.00
_cell.angle_beta   90.00
_cell.angle_gamma   90.00
#
_symmetry.space_group_name_H-M   'P 1'
#
loop_
_entity.id
_entity.type
_entity.pdbx_description
1 polymer ?
#
loop_
_entity_poly.entity_id
_entity_poly.type
_entity_poly.pdbx_seq_one_letter_code
_entity_poly.pdbx_strand_id
1 'polypeptide(L)'
;MIWGVVNARREAVVTLHLRGPDGAEISVDAVVDSGFSGSLTLPAATVTTLGLTRQSGGSAIFADGSSHSFDIFAAEVEWDGNWRTILVSAVGTETLMGMGLLVGHELRIEVVPGGEVEINPLP
;
A
#
# COMPACT_ATOMS: atom_id res chain seq x y z
N MET A 1 -8.78 -12.82 3.18
CA MET A 1 -7.67 -13.07 4.13
C MET A 1 -6.37 -12.91 3.38
N ILE A 2 -5.56 -11.96 3.82
CA ILE A 2 -4.27 -11.62 3.21
C ILE A 2 -3.18 -11.92 4.24
N TRP A 3 -2.10 -12.53 3.77
CA TRP A 3 -0.99 -12.98 4.60
C TRP A 3 0.28 -12.22 4.26
N GLY A 4 1.14 -12.11 5.27
CA GLY A 4 2.46 -11.51 5.15
C GLY A 4 3.40 -12.02 6.22
N VAL A 5 4.56 -11.37 6.31
CA VAL A 5 5.61 -11.74 7.25
C VAL A 5 6.30 -10.50 7.78
N VAL A 6 6.75 -10.56 9.03
CA VAL A 6 7.68 -9.57 9.57
C VAL A 6 9.09 -9.89 9.08
N ASN A 7 9.66 -9.00 8.27
CA ASN A 7 10.97 -9.22 7.67
C ASN A 7 12.14 -8.99 8.66
N ALA A 8 13.38 -9.19 8.22
CA ALA A 8 14.57 -9.01 9.04
C ALA A 8 14.81 -7.55 9.52
N ARG A 9 14.18 -6.56 8.87
CA ARG A 9 14.19 -5.15 9.28
C ARG A 9 13.14 -4.82 10.35
N ARG A 10 12.31 -5.81 10.72
CA ARG A 10 11.16 -5.69 11.64
C ARG A 10 9.98 -4.93 11.05
N GLU A 11 9.82 -4.99 9.72
CA GLU A 11 8.67 -4.43 9.03
C GLU A 11 7.65 -5.54 8.79
N ALA A 12 6.37 -5.28 9.08
CA ALA A 12 5.28 -6.13 8.63
C ALA A 12 5.07 -5.92 7.13
N VAL A 13 5.32 -6.96 6.33
CA VAL A 13 5.28 -6.88 4.86
C VAL A 13 4.22 -7.82 4.31
N VAL A 14 3.40 -7.32 3.39
CA VAL A 14 2.41 -8.10 2.64
C VAL A 14 2.64 -7.88 1.15
N THR A 15 2.56 -8.95 0.35
CA THR A 15 2.65 -8.84 -1.10
C THR A 15 1.28 -8.47 -1.67
N LEU A 16 1.23 -7.41 -2.47
CA LEU A 16 0.03 -6.93 -3.15
C LEU A 16 0.14 -7.15 -4.65
N HIS A 17 -0.95 -7.60 -5.26
CA HIS A 17 -1.11 -7.64 -6.71
C HIS A 17 -1.81 -6.36 -7.15
N LEU A 18 -1.13 -5.61 -8.02
CA LEU A 18 -1.62 -4.33 -8.54
C LEU A 18 -1.86 -4.44 -10.03
N ARG A 19 -2.91 -3.78 -10.51
CA ARG A 19 -3.25 -3.68 -11.92
C ARG A 19 -3.43 -2.23 -12.33
N GLY A 20 -2.83 -1.90 -13.47
CA GLY A 20 -2.99 -0.63 -14.17
C GLY A 20 -4.17 -0.63 -15.15
N PRO A 21 -4.58 0.53 -15.68
CA PRO A 21 -5.78 0.67 -16.51
C PRO A 21 -5.76 -0.17 -17.79
N ASP A 22 -4.57 -0.42 -18.35
CA ASP A 22 -4.40 -1.22 -19.57
C ASP A 22 -4.23 -2.73 -19.29
N GLY A 23 -4.48 -3.16 -18.05
CA GLY A 23 -4.35 -4.56 -17.61
C GLY A 23 -2.92 -4.99 -17.27
N ALA A 24 -1.96 -4.06 -17.25
CA ALA A 24 -0.61 -4.34 -16.76
C ALA A 24 -0.65 -4.71 -15.27
N GLU A 25 -0.08 -5.85 -14.91
CA GLU A 25 -0.08 -6.37 -13.53
C GLU A 25 1.33 -6.51 -12.98
N ILE A 26 1.50 -6.17 -11.70
CA ILE A 26 2.74 -6.40 -10.96
C ILE A 26 2.42 -6.88 -9.54
N SER A 27 3.38 -7.58 -8.93
CA SER A 27 3.40 -7.79 -7.49
C SER A 27 4.38 -6.84 -6.81
N VAL A 28 3.98 -6.25 -5.69
CA VAL A 28 4.84 -5.40 -4.86
C VAL A 28 4.76 -5.82 -3.41
N ASP A 29 5.89 -5.78 -2.72
CA ASP A 29 5.91 -5.90 -1.28
C ASP A 29 5.58 -4.54 -0.66
N ALA A 30 4.54 -4.52 0.18
CA ALA A 30 4.07 -3.34 0.87
C ALA A 30 4.31 -3.47 2.37
N VAL A 31 4.95 -2.47 2.97
CA VAL A 31 5.10 -2.36 4.43
C VAL A 31 3.80 -1.81 5.01
N VAL A 32 3.27 -2.48 6.03
CA VAL A 32 2.10 -1.97 6.76
C VAL A 32 2.51 -0.77 7.60
N ASP A 33 1.86 0.37 7.37
CA ASP A 33 2.12 1.63 8.07
C ASP A 33 0.83 2.17 8.69
N SER A 34 0.66 1.94 10.00
CA SER A 34 -0.49 2.45 10.75
C SER A 34 -0.47 3.97 10.95
N GLY A 35 0.67 4.63 10.70
CA GLY A 35 0.81 6.08 10.73
C GLY A 35 0.37 6.76 9.43
N PHE A 36 0.18 5.99 8.35
CA PHE A 36 -0.27 6.50 7.06
C PHE A 36 -1.78 6.39 6.91
N SER A 37 -2.48 7.52 6.77
CA SER A 37 -3.94 7.55 6.62
C SER A 37 -4.45 7.20 5.21
N GLY A 38 -3.58 7.26 4.19
CA GLY A 38 -3.92 6.92 2.82
C GLY A 38 -4.04 5.41 2.60
N SER A 39 -4.24 5.00 1.33
CA SER A 39 -4.36 3.57 0.99
C SER A 39 -3.02 2.94 0.66
N LEU A 40 -2.29 3.50 -0.30
CA LEU A 40 -1.02 2.94 -0.77
C LEU A 40 -0.08 4.06 -1.23
N THR A 41 1.21 3.96 -0.91
CA THR A 41 2.25 4.71 -1.62
C THR A 41 2.92 3.83 -2.65
N LEU A 42 3.36 4.39 -3.78
CA LEU A 42 4.23 3.71 -4.73
C LEU A 42 5.40 4.60 -5.16
N PRO A 43 6.58 4.02 -5.42
CA PRO A 43 7.65 4.72 -6.13
C PRO A 43 7.19 5.16 -7.53
N ALA A 44 7.66 6.32 -7.99
CA ALA A 44 7.29 6.87 -9.30
C ALA A 44 7.60 5.91 -10.47
N ALA A 45 8.66 5.10 -10.36
CA ALA A 45 9.01 4.08 -11.35
C ALA A 45 7.92 3.00 -11.46
N THR A 46 7.35 2.59 -10.32
CA THR A 46 6.26 1.60 -10.26
C THR A 46 4.98 2.15 -10.86
N VAL A 47 4.65 3.42 -10.53
CA VAL A 47 3.52 4.15 -11.13
C VAL A 47 3.64 4.21 -12.65
N THR A 48 4.85 4.52 -13.15
CA THR A 48 5.15 4.57 -14.59
C THR A 48 5.02 3.19 -15.23
N THR A 49 5.54 2.15 -14.57
CA THR A 49 5.49 0.75 -15.05
C THR A 49 4.06 0.26 -15.21
N LEU A 50 3.18 0.62 -14.28
CA LEU A 50 1.75 0.28 -14.33
C LEU A 50 0.94 1.20 -15.26
N GLY A 51 1.53 2.27 -15.80
CA GLY A 51 0.83 3.24 -16.64
C GLY A 51 -0.34 3.91 -15.91
N LEU A 52 -0.21 4.18 -14.60
CA LEU A 52 -1.35 4.66 -13.80
C LEU A 52 -1.83 6.05 -14.24
N THR A 53 -3.14 6.25 -14.21
CA THR A 53 -3.77 7.53 -14.55
C THR A 53 -3.75 8.46 -13.35
N ARG A 54 -3.12 9.63 -13.50
CA ARG A 54 -3.12 10.70 -12.51
C ARG A 54 -4.54 11.23 -12.30
N GLN A 55 -4.97 11.30 -11.04
CA GLN A 55 -6.29 11.80 -10.65
C GLN A 55 -6.20 13.24 -10.13
N SER A 56 -5.23 13.53 -9.27
CA SER A 56 -5.09 14.82 -8.59
C SER A 56 -3.68 15.02 -8.04
N GLY A 57 -3.45 16.13 -7.34
CA GLY A 57 -2.30 16.31 -6.46
C GLY A 57 -2.75 16.26 -4.99
N GLY A 58 -1.83 15.88 -4.11
CA GLY A 58 -2.00 15.88 -2.67
C GLY A 58 -0.82 16.55 -1.96
N SER A 59 -1.00 16.82 -0.68
CA SER A 59 0.09 17.20 0.23
C SER A 59 -0.05 16.43 1.53
N ALA A 60 1.08 16.09 2.15
CA ALA A 60 1.13 15.46 3.47
C ALA A 60 2.22 16.10 4.31
N ILE A 61 2.00 16.09 5.62
CA ILE A 61 3.02 16.38 6.62
C ILE A 61 3.65 15.05 6.99
N PHE A 62 4.96 14.93 6.79
CA PHE A 62 5.70 13.73 7.16
C PHE A 62 6.04 13.73 8.65
N ALA A 63 6.51 12.58 9.15
CA ALA A 63 6.83 12.41 10.56
C ALA A 63 7.91 13.40 11.07
N ASP A 64 8.73 13.94 10.18
CA ASP A 64 9.73 14.97 10.47
C ASP A 64 9.16 16.41 10.49
N GLY A 65 7.85 16.57 10.27
CA GLY A 65 7.15 17.85 10.21
C GLY A 65 7.29 18.58 8.88
N SER A 66 8.01 18.01 7.91
CA SER A 66 8.13 18.57 6.57
C SER A 66 6.83 18.40 5.78
N SER A 67 6.55 19.34 4.88
CA SER A 67 5.40 19.28 3.98
C SER A 67 5.86 18.85 2.58
N HIS A 68 5.28 17.78 2.07
CA HIS A 68 5.59 17.23 0.76
C HIS A 68 4.34 17.22 -0.13
N SER A 69 4.47 17.80 -1.32
CA SER A 69 3.50 17.63 -2.41
C SER A 69 3.78 16.35 -3.17
N PHE A 70 2.73 15.63 -3.56
CA PHE A 70 2.82 14.43 -4.39
C PHE A 70 1.63 14.34 -5.34
N ASP A 71 1.75 13.51 -6.35
CA ASP A 71 0.66 13.19 -7.26
C ASP A 71 -0.12 11.97 -6.76
N ILE A 72 -1.44 11.99 -6.99
CA ILE A 72 -2.35 10.91 -6.64
C ILE A 72 -2.82 10.24 -7.92
N PHE A 73 -2.77 8.91 -7.94
CA PHE A 73 -3.13 8.04 -9.06
C PHE A 73 -4.24 7.07 -8.66
N ALA A 74 -4.89 6.47 -9.66
CA ALA A 74 -5.79 5.34 -9.46
C ALA A 74 -5.11 4.05 -9.92
N ALA A 75 -5.21 3.01 -9.10
CA ALA A 75 -4.82 1.64 -9.43
C ALA A 75 -5.91 0.67 -8.97
N GLU A 76 -5.88 -0.56 -9.48
CA GLU A 76 -6.62 -1.66 -8.87
C GLU A 76 -5.68 -2.53 -8.04
N VAL A 77 -6.15 -3.01 -6.90
CA VAL A 77 -5.46 -3.98 -6.06
C VAL A 77 -6.33 -5.22 -5.92
N GLU A 78 -5.73 -6.40 -6.00
CA GLU A 78 -6.42 -7.63 -5.62
C GLU A 78 -6.57 -7.66 -4.09
N TRP A 79 -7.82 -7.65 -3.63
CA TRP A 79 -8.18 -7.58 -2.24
C TRP A 79 -9.33 -8.55 -1.97
N ASP A 80 -9.09 -9.55 -1.11
CA ASP A 80 -10.04 -10.63 -0.82
C ASP A 80 -10.63 -11.30 -2.07
N GLY A 81 -9.77 -11.59 -3.04
CA GLY A 81 -10.14 -12.28 -4.28
C GLY A 81 -10.90 -11.42 -5.29
N ASN A 82 -11.02 -10.11 -5.06
CA ASN A 82 -11.65 -9.17 -5.97
C ASN A 82 -10.71 -8.00 -6.30
N TRP A 83 -10.84 -7.44 -7.49
CA TRP A 83 -10.14 -6.21 -7.85
C TRP A 83 -10.87 -4.99 -7.29
N ARG A 84 -10.15 -4.16 -6.54
CA ARG A 84 -10.66 -2.94 -5.90
C ARG A 84 -9.88 -1.74 -6.42
N THR A 85 -10.58 -0.70 -6.88
CA THR A 85 -9.94 0.58 -7.17
C THR A 85 -9.50 1.27 -5.87
N ILE A 86 -8.25 1.74 -5.84
CA ILE A 86 -7.65 2.48 -4.74
C ILE A 86 -6.97 3.75 -5.24
N LEU A 87 -6.78 4.71 -4.32
CA LEU A 87 -5.93 5.87 -4.56
C LEU A 87 -4.49 5.55 -4.12
N VAL A 88 -3.55 5.92 -4.98
CA VAL A 88 -2.12 5.70 -4.77
C VAL A 88 -1.40 7.04 -4.73
N SER A 89 -0.64 7.28 -3.66
CA SER A 89 0.26 8.44 -3.56
C SER A 89 1.61 8.10 -4.18
N ALA A 90 2.04 8.83 -5.21
CA ALA A 90 3.35 8.65 -5.83
C ALA A 90 4.42 9.40 -5.03
N VAL A 91 4.90 8.79 -3.95
CA VAL A 91 5.82 9.45 -3.01
C VAL A 91 6.74 8.46 -2.32
N GLY A 92 7.97 8.90 -2.04
CA GLY A 92 8.99 8.08 -1.41
C GLY A 92 9.52 6.98 -2.32
N THR A 93 10.34 6.10 -1.73
CA THR A 93 10.94 4.94 -2.40
C THR A 93 10.39 3.60 -1.89
N GLU A 94 9.62 3.63 -0.82
CA GLU A 94 9.01 2.44 -0.22
C GLU A 94 7.52 2.42 -0.53
N THR A 95 7.01 1.20 -0.75
CA THR A 95 5.59 0.94 -0.88
C THR A 95 5.00 0.76 0.52
N LEU A 96 4.16 1.69 0.94
CA LEU A 96 3.51 1.66 2.25
C LEU A 96 2.02 1.39 2.06
N MET A 97 1.49 0.40 2.76
CA MET A 97 0.06 0.17 2.92
C MET A 97 -0.43 0.94 4.14
N GLY A 98 -1.33 1.88 3.91
CA GLY A 98 -1.90 2.70 4.97
C GLY A 98 -3.25 2.19 5.47
N MET A 99 -3.72 2.86 6.52
CA MET A 99 -4.99 2.57 7.20
C MET A 99 -6.21 2.71 6.28
N GLY A 100 -6.14 3.52 5.22
CA GLY A 100 -7.23 3.68 4.26
C GLY A 100 -7.55 2.40 3.47
N LEU A 101 -6.55 1.53 3.25
CA LEU A 101 -6.76 0.23 2.60
C LEU A 101 -7.34 -0.80 3.58
N LEU A 102 -6.92 -0.73 4.84
CA LEU A 102 -7.29 -1.63 5.94
C LEU A 102 -8.67 -1.39 6.55
N VAL A 103 -9.40 -0.33 6.17
CA VAL A 103 -10.74 -0.07 6.70
C VAL A 103 -11.63 -1.31 6.53
N GLY A 104 -12.31 -1.71 7.62
CA GLY A 104 -13.14 -2.92 7.65
C GLY A 104 -12.37 -4.22 7.88
N HIS A 105 -11.08 -4.15 8.21
CA HIS A 105 -10.23 -5.33 8.46
C HIS A 105 -9.56 -5.26 9.83
N GLU A 106 -9.37 -6.42 10.44
CA GLU A 106 -8.44 -6.65 11.54
C GLU A 106 -7.04 -6.86 10.98
N LEU A 107 -6.04 -6.27 11.65
CA LEU A 107 -4.62 -6.48 11.41
C LEU A 107 -4.00 -7.16 12.63
N ARG A 108 -3.47 -8.37 12.45
CA ARG A 108 -2.67 -9.09 13.46
C ARG A 108 -1.22 -9.15 13.00
N ILE A 109 -0.29 -8.79 13.88
CA ILE A 109 1.15 -8.85 13.58
C ILE A 109 1.86 -9.54 14.74
N GLU A 110 2.61 -10.60 14.44
CA GLU A 110 3.59 -11.18 15.35
C GLU A 110 4.92 -10.43 15.20
N VAL A 111 5.20 -9.51 16.13
CA VAL A 111 6.31 -8.53 16.01
C VAL A 111 7.68 -9.15 16.31
N VAL A 112 8.09 -10.12 15.51
CA VAL A 112 9.38 -10.82 15.54
C VAL A 112 9.79 -11.18 14.10
N PRO A 113 11.08 -11.14 13.71
CA PRO A 113 11.47 -11.58 12.36
C PRO A 113 10.98 -13.01 12.05
N GLY A 114 10.33 -13.18 10.90
CA GLY A 114 9.67 -14.42 10.50
C GLY A 114 8.26 -14.61 11.09
N GLY A 115 7.81 -13.69 11.96
CA GLY A 115 6.46 -13.70 12.54
C GLY A 115 5.39 -13.39 11.50
N GLU A 116 4.20 -13.92 11.74
CA GLU A 116 3.06 -13.84 10.83
C GLU A 116 2.40 -12.44 10.82
N VAL A 117 1.96 -12.02 9.63
CA VAL A 117 1.08 -10.85 9.44
C VAL A 117 -0.21 -11.34 8.82
N GLU A 118 -1.34 -11.02 9.44
CA GLU A 118 -2.68 -11.36 8.95
C GLU A 118 -3.53 -10.10 8.79
N ILE A 119 -4.23 -10.03 7.66
CA ILE A 119 -5.29 -9.05 7.44
C ILE A 119 -6.58 -9.81 7.14
N ASN A 120 -7.56 -9.66 8.04
CA ASN A 120 -8.81 -10.39 8.03
C ASN A 120 -10.00 -9.43 7.94
N PRO A 121 -11.02 -9.69 7.10
CA PRO A 121 -12.26 -8.92 7.14
C PRO A 121 -12.88 -8.95 8.54
N LEU A 122 -13.35 -7.80 9.02
CA LEU A 122 -14.15 -7.72 10.24
C LEU A 122 -15.56 -8.29 9.99
N PRO A 123 -16.24 -8.81 11.04
CA PRO A 123 -17.61 -9.30 10.96
C PRO A 123 -18.65 -8.25 10.55
#